data_AF-L8MD42-F1
#
_entry.id   AF-L8MD42-F1
#
_cell.length_a   1.000
_cell.length_b   1.000
_cell.length_c   1.000
_cell.angle_alpha   90.00
_cell.angle_beta   90.00
_cell.angle_gamma   90.00
#
_symmetry.space_group_name_H-M   'P 1'
#
loop_
_entity.id
_entity.type
_entity.pdbx_description
1 polymer ?
#
loop_
_entity_poly.entity_id
_entity_poly.type
_entity_poly.pdbx_seq_one_letter_code
_entity_poly.pdbx_strand_id
1 'polypeptide(L)'
;MTVFSRVSFWRGLFLWILLVFVTCVATIQSHQGLGAQVIVQGEQNEKVAGLKTTFFLGVSIWEWVRVSFNATVIGLLSVFLRQFLKSQDDKKKKKEAEIAKKALAQEKEIREERLRYDKLKDYLDKMTEVLLRDNTLDDDSDQLLKAVVRARTIVVLQELDSKRRGAVIRFLEDCNIIKFLDLSKANLRGANLKLVSLKHSYFRKADFQGANLEDTDFSDANLEYADLTGANLSRADLSGANLKNTIGLTSTQLKTANNWQKALYNQELI
;
A
#
# COMPACT_ATOMS: atom_id res chain seq x y z
N MET A 1 11.74 26.54 -8.59
CA MET A 1 11.55 27.98 -8.27
C MET A 1 10.98 28.70 -9.49
N THR A 2 9.67 28.64 -9.78
CA THR A 2 9.02 29.46 -10.84
C THR A 2 7.49 29.55 -10.68
N VAL A 3 6.94 29.37 -9.47
CA VAL A 3 5.50 29.58 -9.22
C VAL A 3 5.21 31.01 -8.74
N PHE A 4 6.24 31.74 -8.31
CA PHE A 4 6.10 33.06 -7.67
C PHE A 4 5.98 34.25 -8.65
N SER A 5 6.15 34.05 -9.97
CA SER A 5 6.04 35.15 -10.96
C SER A 5 4.68 35.24 -11.65
N ARG A 6 3.81 34.23 -11.53
CA ARG A 6 2.49 34.24 -12.21
C ARG A 6 1.44 35.05 -11.45
N VAL A 7 1.45 35.02 -10.11
CA VAL A 7 0.50 35.80 -9.29
C VAL A 7 0.84 37.29 -9.33
N SER A 8 2.13 37.64 -9.40
CA SER A 8 2.58 39.03 -9.53
C SER A 8 2.24 39.63 -10.91
N PHE A 9 2.31 38.84 -11.98
CA PHE A 9 1.92 39.30 -13.32
C PHE A 9 0.43 39.65 -13.41
N TRP A 10 -0.44 38.78 -12.89
CA TRP A 10 -1.90 39.04 -12.89
C TRP A 10 -2.30 40.14 -11.91
N ARG A 11 -1.60 40.31 -10.78
CA ARG A 11 -1.77 41.47 -9.89
C ARG A 11 -1.36 42.78 -10.55
N GLY A 12 -0.25 42.79 -11.29
CA GLY A 12 0.20 43.98 -12.03
C GLY A 12 -0.78 44.38 -13.13
N LEU A 13 -1.31 43.40 -13.87
CA LEU A 13 -2.31 43.65 -14.91
C LEU A 13 -3.62 44.20 -14.32
N PHE A 14 -4.07 43.66 -13.18
CA PHE A 14 -5.30 44.13 -12.51
C PHE A 14 -5.15 45.55 -11.94
N LEU A 15 -3.99 45.87 -11.36
CA LEU A 15 -3.68 47.21 -10.86
C LEU A 15 -3.61 48.24 -11.99
N TRP A 16 -3.05 47.89 -13.14
CA TRP A 16 -2.98 48.77 -14.30
C TRP A 16 -4.37 49.06 -14.89
N ILE A 17 -5.23 48.04 -14.99
CA ILE A 17 -6.62 48.19 -15.43
C ILE A 17 -7.41 49.07 -14.46
N LEU A 18 -7.23 48.89 -13.14
CA LEU A 18 -7.91 49.70 -12.13
C LEU A 18 -7.47 51.17 -12.20
N LEU A 19 -6.18 51.43 -12.43
CA LEU A 19 -5.63 52.78 -12.52
C LEU A 19 -6.12 53.51 -13.78
N VAL A 20 -6.21 52.80 -14.91
CA VAL A 20 -6.82 53.32 -16.15
C VAL A 20 -8.31 53.58 -15.97
N PHE A 21 -9.03 52.74 -15.23
CA PHE A 21 -10.46 52.94 -14.97
C PHE A 21 -10.72 54.15 -14.06
N VAL A 22 -9.91 54.32 -13.01
CA VAL A 22 -10.01 55.44 -12.06
C VAL A 22 -9.69 56.78 -12.73
N THR A 23 -8.65 56.84 -13.59
CA THR A 23 -8.33 58.08 -14.32
C THR A 23 -9.40 58.43 -15.35
N CYS A 24 -10.04 57.42 -15.97
CA CYS A 24 -11.14 57.63 -16.91
C CYS A 24 -12.40 58.17 -16.21
N VAL A 25 -12.78 57.61 -15.06
CA VAL A 25 -13.93 58.08 -14.26
C VAL A 25 -13.71 59.50 -13.72
N ALA A 26 -12.49 59.83 -13.29
CA ALA A 26 -12.14 61.17 -12.81
C ALA A 26 -12.27 62.24 -13.91
N THR A 27 -11.98 61.88 -15.17
CA THR A 27 -12.08 62.78 -16.32
C THR A 27 -13.54 62.95 -16.80
N ILE A 28 -14.39 61.94 -16.55
CA ILE A 28 -15.83 62.02 -16.84
C ILE A 28 -16.56 62.87 -15.79
N GLN A 29 -16.17 62.80 -14.52
CA GLN A 29 -16.75 63.63 -13.45
C GLN A 29 -16.37 65.12 -13.57
N SER A 30 -15.18 65.45 -14.08
CA SER A 30 -14.82 66.87 -14.30
C SER A 30 -15.62 67.54 -15.42
N HIS A 31 -16.20 66.76 -16.34
CA HIS A 31 -17.00 67.28 -17.46
C HIS A 31 -18.49 67.50 -17.14
N GLN A 32 -19.02 66.92 -16.05
CA GLN A 32 -20.43 67.06 -15.64
C GLN A 32 -20.66 68.17 -14.60
N GLY A 33 -19.60 68.90 -14.18
CA GLY A 33 -19.64 69.93 -13.14
C GLY A 33 -19.82 71.38 -13.62
N LEU A 34 -19.92 71.64 -14.93
CA LEU A 34 -20.09 72.99 -15.49
C LEU A 34 -21.35 73.03 -16.36
N GLY A 35 -22.52 72.99 -15.71
CA GLY A 35 -23.79 72.94 -16.42
C GLY A 35 -25.01 73.23 -15.56
N ALA A 36 -24.95 74.22 -14.67
CA ALA A 36 -26.14 74.74 -13.99
C ALA A 36 -25.95 76.19 -13.52
N GLN A 37 -26.19 77.15 -14.41
CA GLN A 37 -26.90 78.42 -14.16
C GLN A 37 -26.70 79.39 -15.35
N VAL A 38 -27.72 79.52 -16.19
CA VAL A 38 -27.96 80.67 -17.08
C VAL A 38 -29.50 80.79 -17.14
N ILE A 39 -30.12 81.59 -16.27
CA ILE A 39 -30.53 82.98 -16.51
C ILE A 39 -31.01 83.18 -17.96
N VAL A 40 -32.33 83.13 -18.16
CA VAL A 40 -32.96 83.59 -19.39
C VAL A 40 -32.96 85.12 -19.36
N GLN A 41 -32.04 85.76 -20.08
CA GLN A 41 -32.29 86.97 -20.88
C GLN A 41 -31.03 87.40 -21.65
N GLY A 42 -31.18 87.64 -22.96
CA GLY A 42 -30.39 88.62 -23.71
C GLY A 42 -29.15 88.13 -24.48
N GLU A 43 -29.27 88.16 -25.80
CA GLU A 43 -28.28 88.67 -26.78
C GLU A 43 -26.88 88.04 -27.03
N GLN A 44 -26.64 87.81 -28.33
CA GLN A 44 -25.40 87.96 -29.12
C GLN A 44 -24.33 86.84 -29.14
N ASN A 45 -24.04 86.38 -30.38
CA ASN A 45 -22.78 85.88 -30.98
C ASN A 45 -21.69 85.22 -30.09
N GLU A 46 -21.24 84.00 -30.43
CA GLU A 46 -19.94 83.73 -31.12
C GLU A 46 -19.64 82.22 -31.28
N LYS A 47 -18.81 81.91 -32.28
CA LYS A 47 -18.31 80.57 -32.67
C LYS A 47 -17.38 79.98 -31.61
N VAL A 48 -17.44 78.67 -31.36
CA VAL A 48 -16.31 77.94 -30.73
C VAL A 48 -16.02 76.61 -31.43
N ALA A 49 -14.74 76.38 -31.66
CA ALA A 49 -14.10 75.42 -32.54
C ALA A 49 -14.32 73.94 -32.14
N GLY A 50 -14.69 73.12 -33.13
CA GLY A 50 -14.62 71.66 -33.04
C GLY A 50 -13.20 71.15 -33.32
N LEU A 51 -12.55 70.59 -32.29
CA LEU A 51 -11.23 69.96 -32.37
C LEU A 51 -11.30 68.68 -33.23
N LYS A 52 -10.62 68.67 -34.38
CA LYS A 52 -10.51 67.49 -35.26
C LYS A 52 -9.52 66.47 -34.68
N THR A 53 -10.02 65.37 -34.11
CA THR A 53 -9.21 64.17 -33.88
C THR A 53 -8.95 63.48 -35.22
N THR A 54 -7.68 63.27 -35.55
CA THR A 54 -7.20 62.79 -36.85
C THR A 54 -7.62 61.34 -37.13
N PHE A 55 -8.22 61.15 -38.31
CA PHE A 55 -8.63 59.88 -38.89
C PHE A 55 -7.49 59.31 -39.75
N PHE A 56 -6.88 58.20 -39.35
CA PHE A 56 -6.05 57.39 -40.25
C PHE A 56 -6.99 56.32 -40.87
N LEU A 57 -7.24 56.41 -42.17
CA LEU A 57 -8.16 55.54 -42.95
C LEU A 57 -9.68 55.66 -42.66
N GLY A 58 -10.17 56.77 -42.13
CA GLY A 58 -11.62 56.99 -41.98
C GLY A 58 -12.30 56.18 -40.85
N VAL A 59 -11.51 55.52 -40.00
CA VAL A 59 -11.95 54.82 -38.78
C VAL A 59 -11.36 55.50 -37.54
N SER A 60 -12.11 55.56 -36.44
CA SER A 60 -11.68 56.23 -35.20
C SER A 60 -10.48 55.51 -34.57
N ILE A 61 -9.53 56.25 -33.99
CA ILE A 61 -8.42 55.69 -33.21
C ILE A 61 -8.92 54.73 -32.12
N TRP A 62 -10.08 55.02 -31.54
CA TRP A 62 -10.72 54.19 -30.53
C TRP A 62 -11.19 52.83 -31.06
N GLU A 63 -11.50 52.71 -32.35
CA GLU A 63 -11.84 51.44 -33.00
C GLU A 63 -10.59 50.59 -33.24
N TRP A 64 -9.46 51.19 -33.62
CA TRP A 64 -8.19 50.49 -33.70
C TRP A 64 -7.70 49.99 -32.33
N VAL A 65 -7.88 50.80 -31.28
CA VAL A 65 -7.63 50.38 -29.89
C VAL A 65 -8.51 49.20 -29.50
N ARG A 66 -9.80 49.23 -29.86
CA ARG A 66 -10.75 48.14 -29.58
C ARG A 66 -10.37 46.85 -30.32
N VAL A 67 -9.94 46.93 -31.59
CA VAL A 67 -9.46 45.78 -32.38
C VAL A 67 -8.17 45.19 -31.80
N SER A 68 -7.22 46.04 -31.40
CA SER A 68 -5.95 45.60 -30.84
C SER A 68 -6.12 44.95 -29.45
N PHE A 69 -7.03 45.47 -28.64
CA PHE A 69 -7.44 44.85 -27.37
C PHE A 69 -8.13 43.49 -27.59
N ASN A 70 -9.05 43.38 -28.55
CA ASN A 70 -9.70 42.11 -28.87
C ASN A 70 -8.69 41.06 -29.37
N ALA A 71 -7.74 41.45 -30.24
CA ALA A 71 -6.71 40.55 -30.76
C ALA A 71 -5.78 40.01 -29.66
N THR A 72 -5.38 40.85 -28.72
CA THR A 72 -4.54 40.45 -27.58
C THR A 72 -5.31 39.55 -26.59
N VAL A 73 -6.58 39.86 -26.32
CA VAL A 73 -7.46 39.01 -25.51
C VAL A 73 -7.63 37.63 -26.13
N ILE A 74 -7.88 37.56 -27.45
CA ILE A 74 -7.99 36.29 -28.19
C ILE A 74 -6.66 35.50 -28.13
N GLY A 75 -5.53 36.18 -28.32
CA GLY A 75 -4.21 35.58 -28.21
C GLY A 75 -3.96 34.95 -26.84
N LEU A 76 -4.22 35.69 -25.75
CA LEU A 76 -4.09 35.22 -24.38
C LEU A 76 -5.04 34.06 -24.07
N LEU A 77 -6.30 34.15 -24.52
CA LEU A 77 -7.29 33.08 -24.36
C LEU A 77 -6.84 31.81 -25.07
N SER A 78 -6.27 31.90 -26.27
CA SER A 78 -5.74 30.75 -27.02
C SER A 78 -4.54 30.08 -26.32
N VAL A 79 -3.68 30.87 -25.68
CA VAL A 79 -2.54 30.36 -24.90
C VAL A 79 -3.04 29.71 -23.61
N PHE A 80 -4.02 30.32 -22.94
CA PHE A 80 -4.65 29.79 -21.75
C PHE A 80 -5.37 28.47 -22.04
N LEU A 81 -6.21 28.41 -23.09
CA LEU A 81 -6.89 27.19 -23.53
C LEU A 81 -5.89 26.07 -23.82
N ARG A 82 -4.80 26.36 -24.56
CA ARG A 82 -3.74 25.37 -24.81
C ARG A 82 -3.09 24.87 -23.52
N GLN A 83 -2.79 25.74 -22.57
CA GLN A 83 -2.23 25.33 -21.27
C GLN A 83 -3.23 24.54 -20.44
N PHE A 84 -4.50 24.91 -20.47
CA PHE A 84 -5.56 24.24 -19.72
C PHE A 84 -5.80 22.82 -20.27
N LEU A 85 -5.95 22.66 -21.58
CA LEU A 85 -6.10 21.35 -22.23
C LEU A 85 -4.88 20.45 -21.96
N LYS A 86 -3.66 20.97 -22.15
CA LYS A 86 -2.43 20.23 -21.82
C LYS A 86 -2.37 19.83 -20.34
N SER A 87 -2.79 20.71 -19.43
CA SER A 87 -2.83 20.41 -18.00
C SER A 87 -3.81 19.28 -17.66
N GLN A 88 -4.95 19.19 -18.36
CA GLN A 88 -5.90 18.09 -18.19
C GLN A 88 -5.34 16.76 -18.72
N ASP A 89 -4.71 16.78 -19.89
CA ASP A 89 -4.06 15.58 -20.46
C ASP A 89 -2.91 15.08 -19.58
N ASP A 90 -2.07 15.99 -19.07
CA ASP A 90 -0.97 15.63 -18.18
C ASP A 90 -1.51 15.04 -16.86
N LYS A 91 -2.62 15.55 -16.33
CA LYS A 91 -3.30 14.98 -15.16
C LYS A 91 -3.86 13.60 -15.46
N LYS A 92 -4.48 13.41 -16.63
CA LYS A 92 -5.04 12.12 -17.06
C LYS A 92 -3.94 11.07 -17.23
N LYS A 93 -2.88 11.40 -17.96
CA LYS A 93 -1.70 10.52 -18.14
C LYS A 93 -1.04 10.14 -16.82
N LYS A 94 -0.93 11.08 -15.87
CA LYS A 94 -0.40 10.78 -14.53
C LYS A 94 -1.29 9.79 -13.78
N LYS A 95 -2.61 9.97 -13.81
CA LYS A 95 -3.56 9.03 -13.17
C LYS A 95 -3.50 7.65 -13.81
N GLU A 96 -3.48 7.58 -15.14
CA GLU A 96 -3.37 6.32 -15.88
C GLU A 96 -2.05 5.60 -15.60
N ALA A 97 -0.93 6.33 -15.55
CA ALA A 97 0.37 5.78 -15.19
C ALA A 97 0.41 5.28 -13.74
N GLU A 98 -0.26 5.97 -12.81
CA GLU A 98 -0.38 5.52 -11.42
C GLU A 98 -1.23 4.25 -11.30
N ILE A 99 -2.36 4.19 -12.00
CA ILE A 99 -3.22 3.00 -12.06
C ILE A 99 -2.46 1.83 -12.69
N ALA A 100 -1.77 2.03 -13.81
CA ALA A 100 -0.97 1.00 -14.46
C ALA A 100 0.17 0.50 -13.57
N LYS A 101 0.84 1.39 -12.82
CA LYS A 101 1.86 1.00 -11.84
C LYS A 101 1.27 0.16 -10.71
N LYS A 102 0.11 0.54 -10.17
CA LYS A 102 -0.60 -0.22 -9.13
C LYS A 102 -1.03 -1.59 -9.65
N ALA A 103 -1.60 -1.65 -10.86
CA ALA A 103 -1.99 -2.90 -11.50
C ALA A 103 -0.78 -3.83 -11.74
N LEU A 104 0.34 -3.29 -12.21
CA LEU A 104 1.58 -4.06 -12.40
C LEU A 104 2.14 -4.58 -11.08
N ALA A 105 2.11 -3.77 -10.01
CA ALA A 105 2.54 -4.21 -8.69
C ALA A 105 1.65 -5.35 -8.16
N GLN A 106 0.33 -5.21 -8.30
CA GLN A 106 -0.64 -6.24 -7.93
C GLN A 106 -0.43 -7.52 -8.75
N GLU A 107 -0.21 -7.42 -10.06
CA GLU A 107 0.00 -8.59 -10.91
C GLU A 107 1.28 -9.35 -10.53
N LYS A 108 2.36 -8.64 -10.22
CA LYS A 108 3.61 -9.25 -9.71
C LYS A 108 3.36 -9.99 -8.40
N GLU A 109 2.68 -9.36 -7.46
CA GLU A 109 2.33 -9.96 -6.17
C GLU A 109 1.48 -11.24 -6.34
N ILE A 110 0.43 -11.17 -7.18
CA ILE A 110 -0.40 -12.33 -7.51
C ILE A 110 0.42 -13.45 -8.14
N ARG A 111 1.37 -13.12 -9.02
CA ARG A 111 2.21 -14.11 -9.70
C ARG A 111 3.14 -14.83 -8.73
N GLU A 112 3.77 -14.08 -7.82
CA GLU A 112 4.60 -14.66 -6.76
C GLU A 112 3.75 -15.55 -5.84
N GLU A 113 2.53 -15.12 -5.50
CA GLU A 113 1.62 -15.90 -4.68
C GLU A 113 1.19 -17.20 -5.38
N ARG A 114 0.90 -17.16 -6.68
CA ARG A 114 0.61 -18.35 -7.49
C ARG A 114 1.81 -19.30 -7.51
N LEU A 115 3.02 -18.79 -7.75
CA LEU A 115 4.23 -19.62 -7.74
C LEU A 115 4.41 -20.33 -6.38
N ARG A 116 4.16 -19.64 -5.27
CA ARG A 116 4.21 -20.25 -3.93
C ARG A 116 3.11 -21.29 -3.72
N TYR A 117 1.91 -21.05 -4.25
CA TYR A 117 0.81 -22.01 -4.20
C TYR A 117 1.13 -23.27 -5.03
N ASP A 118 1.67 -23.12 -6.23
CA ASP A 118 2.03 -24.22 -7.12
C ASP A 118 3.11 -25.11 -6.50
N LYS A 119 4.12 -24.51 -5.83
CA LYS A 119 5.13 -25.26 -5.06
C LYS A 119 4.51 -26.08 -3.94
N LEU A 120 3.60 -25.49 -3.16
CA LEU A 120 2.91 -26.20 -2.09
C LEU A 120 2.09 -27.36 -2.65
N LYS A 121 1.34 -27.11 -3.73
CA LYS A 121 0.53 -28.13 -4.39
C LYS A 121 1.39 -29.28 -4.91
N ASP A 122 2.48 -28.99 -5.62
CA ASP A 122 3.42 -30.00 -6.13
C ASP A 122 4.01 -30.85 -4.99
N TYR A 123 4.34 -30.24 -3.86
CA TYR A 123 4.76 -30.98 -2.67
C TYR A 123 3.65 -31.90 -2.14
N LEU A 124 2.43 -31.39 -1.96
CA LEU A 124 1.30 -32.18 -1.44
C LEU A 124 0.93 -33.34 -2.37
N ASP A 125 0.94 -33.11 -3.69
CA ASP A 125 0.66 -34.14 -4.70
C ASP A 125 1.73 -35.26 -4.62
N LYS A 126 3.02 -34.90 -4.59
CA LYS A 126 4.13 -35.86 -4.43
C LYS A 126 4.07 -36.63 -3.12
N MET A 127 3.72 -35.94 -2.03
CA MET A 127 3.57 -36.58 -0.72
C MET A 127 2.42 -37.57 -0.72
N THR A 128 1.29 -37.18 -1.33
CA THR A 128 0.13 -38.07 -1.47
C THR A 128 0.48 -39.29 -2.32
N GLU A 129 1.18 -39.12 -3.44
CA GLU A 129 1.65 -40.24 -4.27
C GLU A 129 2.52 -41.22 -3.47
N VAL A 130 3.49 -40.70 -2.71
CA VAL A 130 4.36 -41.50 -1.85
C VAL A 130 3.56 -42.28 -0.81
N LEU A 131 2.59 -41.63 -0.16
CA LEU A 131 1.76 -42.26 0.88
C LEU A 131 0.79 -43.30 0.30
N LEU A 132 0.25 -43.07 -0.89
CA LEU A 132 -0.69 -43.99 -1.55
C LEU A 132 0.01 -45.24 -2.13
N ARG A 133 1.27 -45.10 -2.55
CA ARG A 133 2.03 -46.21 -3.13
C ARG A 133 2.40 -47.28 -2.10
N ASP A 134 2.48 -46.89 -0.83
CA ASP A 134 3.04 -47.70 0.25
C ASP A 134 1.98 -48.10 1.29
N ASN A 135 0.83 -48.59 0.82
CA ASN A 135 -0.22 -49.18 1.68
C ASN A 135 0.22 -50.46 2.42
N THR A 136 1.49 -50.85 2.29
CA THR A 136 2.15 -51.88 3.08
C THR A 136 3.30 -51.23 3.83
N LEU A 137 2.99 -50.50 4.91
CA LEU A 137 3.98 -50.05 5.88
C LEU A 137 4.55 -51.29 6.61
N ASP A 138 5.47 -51.99 5.94
CA ASP A 138 6.31 -53.04 6.50
C ASP A 138 7.68 -52.45 6.91
N ASP A 139 8.22 -52.97 8.00
CA ASP A 139 9.10 -52.28 8.97
C ASP A 139 10.48 -51.83 8.40
N ASP A 140 10.97 -52.47 7.33
CA ASP A 140 12.38 -52.34 6.90
C ASP A 140 12.63 -51.35 5.74
N SER A 141 11.67 -51.09 4.85
CA SER A 141 11.79 -50.06 3.78
C SER A 141 11.52 -48.62 4.28
N ASP A 142 11.16 -48.50 5.56
CA ASP A 142 10.53 -47.35 6.17
C ASP A 142 11.52 -46.23 6.55
N GLN A 143 12.78 -46.57 6.87
CA GLN A 143 13.77 -45.56 7.28
C GLN A 143 14.19 -44.63 6.12
N LEU A 144 14.43 -45.18 4.93
CA LEU A 144 14.80 -44.38 3.77
C LEU A 144 13.63 -43.52 3.30
N LEU A 145 12.42 -44.06 3.30
CA LEU A 145 11.23 -43.30 2.94
C LEU A 145 10.98 -42.16 3.91
N LYS A 146 10.98 -42.43 5.23
CA LYS A 146 10.88 -41.42 6.29
C LYS A 146 11.99 -40.38 6.18
N ALA A 147 13.22 -40.77 5.86
CA ALA A 147 14.33 -39.85 5.68
C ALA A 147 14.14 -38.93 4.45
N VAL A 148 13.68 -39.48 3.33
CA VAL A 148 13.39 -38.70 2.10
C VAL A 148 12.21 -37.75 2.32
N VAL A 149 11.12 -38.25 2.90
CA VAL A 149 9.94 -37.44 3.25
C VAL A 149 10.34 -36.34 4.21
N ARG A 150 11.12 -36.65 5.24
CA ARG A 150 11.67 -35.66 6.18
C ARG A 150 12.48 -34.60 5.47
N ALA A 151 13.45 -35.00 4.66
CA ALA A 151 14.33 -34.07 3.95
C ALA A 151 13.52 -33.13 3.05
N ARG A 152 12.57 -33.68 2.27
CA ARG A 152 11.67 -32.88 1.43
C ARG A 152 10.81 -31.93 2.24
N THR A 153 10.23 -32.40 3.34
CA THR A 153 9.37 -31.59 4.21
C THR A 153 10.13 -30.42 4.82
N ILE A 154 11.33 -30.66 5.37
CA ILE A 154 12.16 -29.59 5.96
C ILE A 154 12.54 -28.55 4.91
N VAL A 155 12.94 -28.97 3.71
CA VAL A 155 13.29 -28.06 2.61
C VAL A 155 12.09 -27.21 2.20
N VAL A 156 10.93 -27.82 2.02
CA VAL A 156 9.71 -27.09 1.62
C VAL A 156 9.30 -26.10 2.72
N LEU A 157 9.32 -26.49 3.99
CA LEU A 157 8.98 -25.57 5.10
C LEU A 157 9.87 -24.32 5.15
N GLN A 158 11.14 -24.42 4.74
CA GLN A 158 12.06 -23.28 4.64
C GLN A 158 11.64 -22.28 3.55
N GLU A 159 11.11 -22.77 2.42
CA GLU A 159 10.70 -21.92 1.29
C GLU A 159 9.31 -21.32 1.45
N LEU A 160 8.46 -21.92 2.28
CA LEU A 160 7.09 -21.49 2.49
C LEU A 160 7.01 -20.27 3.43
N ASP A 161 5.96 -19.46 3.27
CA ASP A 161 5.57 -18.46 4.27
C ASP A 161 4.83 -19.10 5.46
N SER A 162 4.62 -18.30 6.49
CA SER A 162 3.97 -18.70 7.74
C SER A 162 2.61 -19.36 7.56
N LYS A 163 1.75 -18.87 6.65
CA LYS A 163 0.42 -19.44 6.42
C LYS A 163 0.53 -20.85 5.87
N ARG A 164 1.38 -21.03 4.85
CA ARG A 164 1.55 -22.31 4.15
C ARG A 164 2.30 -23.36 4.99
N ARG A 165 3.24 -22.96 5.84
CA ARG A 165 3.88 -23.87 6.82
C ARG A 165 2.85 -24.58 7.70
N GLY A 166 1.87 -23.83 8.20
CA GLY A 166 0.78 -24.40 8.99
C GLY A 166 -0.12 -25.35 8.20
N ALA A 167 -0.32 -25.12 6.90
CA ALA A 167 -1.09 -26.02 6.04
C ALA A 167 -0.38 -27.36 5.83
N VAL A 168 0.96 -27.35 5.64
CA VAL A 168 1.76 -28.57 5.56
C VAL A 168 1.67 -29.38 6.85
N ILE A 169 1.85 -28.75 8.01
CA ILE A 169 1.78 -29.46 9.29
C ILE A 169 0.39 -30.07 9.54
N ARG A 170 -0.70 -29.36 9.20
CA ARG A 170 -2.06 -29.92 9.25
C ARG A 170 -2.21 -31.13 8.35
N PHE A 171 -1.77 -31.03 7.09
CA PHE A 171 -1.81 -32.16 6.17
C PHE A 171 -1.06 -33.39 6.72
N LEU A 172 0.13 -33.20 7.31
CA LEU A 172 0.89 -34.30 7.91
C LEU A 172 0.19 -34.92 9.14
N GLU A 173 -0.58 -34.11 9.87
CA GLU A 173 -1.40 -34.54 11.00
C GLU A 173 -2.66 -35.29 10.53
N ASP A 174 -3.37 -34.78 9.54
CA ASP A 174 -4.52 -35.45 8.88
C ASP A 174 -4.11 -36.83 8.32
N CYS A 175 -2.90 -36.93 7.78
CA CYS A 175 -2.33 -38.18 7.31
C CYS A 175 -1.78 -39.08 8.43
N ASN A 176 -1.80 -38.64 9.70
CA ASN A 176 -1.31 -39.37 10.87
C ASN A 176 0.16 -39.82 10.78
N ILE A 177 0.97 -39.12 9.98
CA ILE A 177 2.39 -39.42 9.78
C ILE A 177 3.31 -38.55 10.66
N ILE A 178 2.77 -37.46 11.23
CA ILE A 178 3.56 -36.51 12.01
C ILE A 178 4.22 -37.14 13.25
N LYS A 179 3.60 -38.15 13.85
CA LYS A 179 4.14 -38.90 15.00
C LYS A 179 5.37 -39.74 14.69
N PHE A 180 5.58 -40.09 13.42
CA PHE A 180 6.72 -40.88 12.95
C PHE A 180 7.76 -40.03 12.23
N LEU A 181 7.48 -38.75 12.01
CA LEU A 181 8.32 -37.85 11.25
C LEU A 181 9.15 -36.97 12.18
N ASP A 182 10.47 -37.09 12.09
CA ASP A 182 11.37 -36.23 12.84
C ASP A 182 11.48 -34.84 12.18
N LEU A 183 10.76 -33.86 12.73
CA LEU A 183 10.75 -32.46 12.32
C LEU A 183 11.71 -31.60 13.15
N SER A 184 12.74 -32.20 13.73
CA SER A 184 13.82 -31.46 14.37
C SER A 184 14.44 -30.46 13.41
N LYS A 185 14.67 -29.22 13.88
CA LYS A 185 15.16 -28.07 13.09
C LYS A 185 14.21 -27.57 11.99
N ALA A 186 12.94 -27.99 11.99
CA ALA A 186 11.96 -27.45 11.05
C ALA A 186 11.76 -25.95 11.26
N ASN A 187 11.59 -25.21 10.16
CA ASN A 187 11.20 -23.81 10.21
C ASN A 187 9.67 -23.69 10.24
N LEU A 188 9.13 -23.36 11.40
CA LEU A 188 7.70 -23.15 11.67
C LEU A 188 7.43 -21.74 12.18
N ARG A 189 8.35 -20.80 11.89
CA ARG A 189 8.23 -19.40 12.30
C ARG A 189 6.93 -18.80 11.78
N GLY A 190 6.17 -18.20 12.69
CA GLY A 190 4.88 -17.56 12.41
C GLY A 190 3.76 -18.52 12.01
N ALA A 191 4.00 -19.83 11.98
CA ALA A 191 3.01 -20.79 11.50
C ALA A 191 1.74 -20.75 12.36
N ASN A 192 0.59 -20.82 11.71
CA ASN A 192 -0.67 -21.00 12.43
C ASN A 192 -0.91 -22.51 12.60
N LEU A 193 -0.73 -23.01 13.82
CA LEU A 193 -0.91 -24.41 14.22
C LEU A 193 -2.02 -24.56 15.27
N LYS A 194 -2.93 -23.58 15.33
CA LYS A 194 -4.09 -23.63 16.22
C LYS A 194 -4.90 -24.91 15.99
N LEU A 195 -5.25 -25.58 17.10
CA LEU A 195 -6.06 -26.81 17.15
C LEU A 195 -5.43 -28.04 16.45
N VAL A 196 -4.13 -28.03 16.18
CA VAL A 196 -3.44 -29.18 15.57
C VAL A 196 -3.01 -30.17 16.65
N SER A 197 -3.13 -31.47 16.39
CA SER A 197 -2.55 -32.51 17.25
C SER A 197 -1.11 -32.82 16.86
N LEU A 198 -0.17 -32.42 17.71
CA LEU A 198 1.27 -32.68 17.58
C LEU A 198 1.74 -33.65 18.67
N LYS A 199 0.85 -34.52 19.13
CA LYS A 199 1.14 -35.51 20.17
C LYS A 199 2.27 -36.45 19.74
N HIS A 200 3.18 -36.76 20.66
CA HIS A 200 4.34 -37.65 20.44
C HIS A 200 5.30 -37.21 19.31
N SER A 201 5.25 -35.95 18.87
CA SER A 201 6.06 -35.47 17.75
C SER A 201 7.49 -35.07 18.17
N TYR A 202 8.42 -35.08 17.22
CA TYR A 202 9.81 -34.67 17.43
C TYR A 202 10.10 -33.34 16.76
N PHE A 203 10.27 -32.29 17.57
CA PHE A 203 10.52 -30.90 17.15
C PHE A 203 11.76 -30.30 17.82
N ARG A 204 12.76 -31.14 18.12
CA ARG A 204 13.99 -30.68 18.76
C ARG A 204 14.67 -29.61 17.90
N LYS A 205 15.03 -28.46 18.49
CA LYS A 205 15.61 -27.31 17.77
C LYS A 205 14.73 -26.71 16.66
N ALA A 206 13.43 -27.00 16.62
CA ALA A 206 12.54 -26.36 15.65
C ALA A 206 12.36 -24.87 15.96
N ASP A 207 12.13 -24.07 14.93
CA ASP A 207 11.87 -22.63 15.05
C ASP A 207 10.35 -22.39 15.01
N PHE A 208 9.77 -22.03 16.16
CA PHE A 208 8.36 -21.66 16.32
C PHE A 208 8.19 -20.16 16.63
N GLN A 209 9.18 -19.32 16.31
CA GLN A 209 9.13 -17.90 16.66
C GLN A 209 7.84 -17.24 16.14
N GLY A 210 7.08 -16.60 17.02
CA GLY A 210 5.80 -15.96 16.67
C GLY A 210 4.71 -16.90 16.13
N ALA A 211 4.85 -18.23 16.25
CA ALA A 211 3.83 -19.17 15.81
C ALA A 211 2.55 -19.05 16.66
N ASN A 212 1.39 -19.27 16.05
CA ASN A 212 0.15 -19.41 16.79
C ASN A 212 -0.06 -20.89 17.14
N LEU A 213 0.20 -21.24 18.40
CA LEU A 213 0.11 -22.59 18.97
C LEU A 213 -1.10 -22.71 19.92
N GLU A 214 -2.10 -21.83 19.76
CA GLU A 214 -3.29 -21.80 20.60
C GLU A 214 -4.06 -23.12 20.48
N ASP A 215 -4.44 -23.73 21.60
CA ASP A 215 -5.13 -25.03 21.63
C ASP A 215 -4.40 -26.18 20.90
N THR A 216 -3.10 -26.06 20.63
CA THR A 216 -2.30 -27.14 20.02
C THR A 216 -2.04 -28.23 21.06
N ASP A 217 -2.19 -29.50 20.69
CA ASP A 217 -1.84 -30.63 21.57
C ASP A 217 -0.38 -31.02 21.34
N PHE A 218 0.49 -30.68 22.29
CA PHE A 218 1.90 -31.08 22.32
C PHE A 218 2.15 -32.19 23.34
N SER A 219 1.14 -32.96 23.73
CA SER A 219 1.30 -33.99 24.74
C SER A 219 2.41 -34.97 24.33
N ASP A 220 3.34 -35.24 25.25
CA ASP A 220 4.51 -36.11 25.04
C ASP A 220 5.41 -35.70 23.84
N ALA A 221 5.30 -34.47 23.33
CA ALA A 221 6.13 -33.99 22.23
C ALA A 221 7.53 -33.59 22.73
N ASN A 222 8.54 -33.79 21.89
CA ASN A 222 9.91 -33.36 22.16
C ASN A 222 10.19 -32.00 21.52
N LEU A 223 10.18 -30.94 22.33
CA LEU A 223 10.46 -29.55 21.97
C LEU A 223 11.82 -29.07 22.51
N GLU A 224 12.72 -29.99 22.88
CA GLU A 224 14.01 -29.64 23.47
C GLU A 224 14.79 -28.70 22.54
N TYR A 225 15.35 -27.61 23.07
CA TYR A 225 16.04 -26.57 22.29
C TYR A 225 15.19 -25.85 21.23
N ALA A 226 13.88 -26.04 21.17
CA ALA A 226 13.03 -25.31 20.23
C ALA A 226 12.99 -23.82 20.57
N ASP A 227 12.89 -22.96 19.57
CA ASP A 227 12.72 -21.52 19.75
C ASP A 227 11.23 -21.16 19.77
N LEU A 228 10.75 -20.76 20.94
CA LEU A 228 9.36 -20.40 21.20
C LEU A 228 9.20 -18.89 21.43
N THR A 229 10.18 -18.07 21.02
CA THR A 229 10.15 -16.62 21.21
C THR A 229 8.89 -16.02 20.60
N GLY A 230 8.04 -15.43 21.44
CA GLY A 230 6.80 -14.79 21.02
C GLY A 230 5.71 -15.74 20.47
N ALA A 231 5.88 -17.06 20.62
CA ALA A 231 4.82 -18.02 20.26
C ALA A 231 3.62 -17.90 21.20
N ASN A 232 2.41 -18.07 20.67
CA ASN A 232 1.18 -18.09 21.46
C ASN A 232 0.85 -19.52 21.90
N LEU A 233 1.15 -19.88 23.15
CA LEU A 233 0.87 -21.20 23.74
C LEU A 233 -0.46 -21.26 24.51
N SER A 234 -1.34 -20.26 24.35
CA SER A 234 -2.59 -20.20 25.13
C SER A 234 -3.42 -21.47 24.95
N ARG A 235 -3.73 -22.15 26.05
CA ARG A 235 -4.49 -23.42 26.10
C ARG A 235 -3.86 -24.60 25.34
N ALA A 236 -2.60 -24.49 24.90
CA ALA A 236 -1.88 -25.64 24.35
C ALA A 236 -1.74 -26.74 25.41
N ASP A 237 -1.95 -28.01 25.08
CA ASP A 237 -1.70 -29.10 26.04
C ASP A 237 -0.22 -29.48 26.03
N LEU A 238 0.46 -29.29 27.17
CA LEU A 238 1.88 -29.59 27.35
C LEU A 238 2.11 -30.84 28.22
N SER A 239 1.09 -31.68 28.43
CA SER A 239 1.21 -32.90 29.24
C SER A 239 2.37 -33.79 28.79
N GLY A 240 3.41 -33.96 29.62
CA GLY A 240 4.57 -34.80 29.28
C GLY A 240 5.50 -34.21 28.20
N ALA A 241 5.23 -33.01 27.69
CA ALA A 241 6.06 -32.36 26.68
C ALA A 241 7.46 -32.06 27.22
N ASN A 242 8.50 -32.28 26.42
CA ASN A 242 9.87 -31.91 26.79
C ASN A 242 10.23 -30.51 26.26
N LEU A 243 10.21 -29.53 27.15
CA LEU A 243 10.55 -28.12 26.93
C LEU A 243 11.93 -27.75 27.50
N LYS A 244 12.78 -28.73 27.81
CA LYS A 244 14.12 -28.43 28.32
C LYS A 244 14.92 -27.61 27.31
N ASN A 245 15.61 -26.60 27.82
CA ASN A 245 16.46 -25.72 27.03
C ASN A 245 15.77 -24.99 25.87
N THR A 246 14.44 -24.84 25.89
CA THR A 246 13.74 -24.01 24.90
C THR A 246 14.21 -22.56 24.96
N ILE A 247 14.27 -21.91 23.81
CA ILE A 247 14.74 -20.53 23.67
C ILE A 247 13.52 -19.60 23.67
N GLY A 248 13.61 -18.49 24.42
CA GLY A 248 12.61 -17.43 24.42
C GLY A 248 11.26 -17.76 25.05
N LEU A 249 11.13 -18.94 25.68
CA LEU A 249 9.95 -19.28 26.48
C LEU A 249 9.97 -18.48 27.78
N THR A 250 8.87 -17.81 28.11
CA THR A 250 8.71 -17.07 29.36
C THR A 250 7.80 -17.81 30.34
N SER A 251 7.95 -17.53 31.64
CA SER A 251 7.08 -18.07 32.69
C SER A 251 5.60 -17.76 32.44
N THR A 252 5.31 -16.56 31.93
CA THR A 252 3.96 -16.14 31.55
C THR A 252 3.40 -16.96 30.39
N GLN A 253 4.17 -17.16 29.31
CA GLN A 253 3.74 -18.00 28.19
C GLN A 253 3.53 -19.46 28.59
N LEU A 254 4.36 -20.00 29.49
CA LEU A 254 4.22 -21.37 29.97
C LEU A 254 2.92 -21.54 30.78
N LYS A 255 2.60 -20.56 31.65
CA LYS A 255 1.43 -20.61 32.54
C LYS A 255 0.09 -20.43 31.81
N THR A 256 0.06 -19.94 30.57
CA THR A 256 -1.17 -19.86 29.76
C THR A 256 -1.53 -21.17 29.07
N ALA A 257 -0.61 -22.13 29.00
CA ALA A 257 -0.85 -23.45 28.47
C ALA A 257 -1.62 -24.35 29.46
N ASN A 258 -2.21 -25.43 28.96
CA ASN A 258 -2.84 -26.46 29.78
C ASN A 258 -1.79 -27.50 30.21
N ASN A 259 -1.97 -28.05 31.41
CA ASN A 259 -1.13 -29.12 31.96
C ASN A 259 0.39 -28.82 31.98
N TRP A 260 0.80 -27.55 31.94
CA TRP A 260 2.21 -27.16 31.88
C TRP A 260 3.04 -27.70 33.05
N GLN A 261 2.43 -27.94 34.22
CA GLN A 261 3.09 -28.53 35.39
C GLN A 261 3.54 -29.98 35.16
N LYS A 262 2.94 -30.67 34.18
CA LYS A 262 3.30 -32.04 33.78
C LYS A 262 4.37 -32.07 32.69
N ALA A 263 4.77 -30.91 32.17
CA ALA A 263 5.84 -30.81 31.17
C ALA A 263 7.22 -30.89 31.83
N LEU A 264 8.24 -31.27 31.06
CA LEU A 264 9.64 -31.23 31.47
C LEU A 264 10.24 -29.89 31.02
N TYR A 265 10.48 -28.96 31.93
CA TYR A 265 11.07 -27.65 31.64
C TYR A 265 12.23 -27.34 32.60
N ASN A 266 13.03 -26.31 32.27
CA ASN A 266 14.14 -25.88 33.14
C ASN A 266 13.58 -25.22 34.41
N GLN A 267 14.09 -25.58 35.60
CA GLN A 267 13.56 -25.07 36.88
C GLN A 267 13.65 -23.55 37.02
N GLU A 268 14.60 -22.91 36.32
CA GLU A 268 14.80 -21.46 36.29
C GLU A 268 13.67 -20.68 35.58
N LEU A 269 12.74 -21.37 34.89
CA LEU A 269 11.61 -20.76 34.18
C LEU A 269 10.42 -20.38 35.08
N ILE A 270 10.41 -20.77 36.35
CA ILE A 270 9.26 -20.56 37.27
C ILE A 270 9.52 -19.49 38.30
#